data_AF-A0A4P5VJ69-F1
#
_entry.id   AF-A0A4P5VJ69-F1
#
_cell.length_a   1.000
_cell.length_b   1.000
_cell.length_c   1.000
_cell.angle_alpha   90.00
_cell.angle_beta   90.00
_cell.angle_gamma   90.00
#
_symmetry.space_group_name_H-M   'P 1'
#
loop_
_entity.id
_entity.type
_entity.pdbx_description
1 polymer ?
#
loop_
_entity_poly.entity_id
_entity_poly.type
_entity_poly.pdbx_seq_one_letter_code
_entity_poly.pdbx_strand_id
1 'polypeptide(L)'
;MACGIQALAQITEAVVEPNIALYELGSGCSHADAQEQLALFRRIDHTHPQHWADLAMGRTAGCANEQLAESQSQSIKESTYAKTLNRWRASYAACLKIAALELSAMGAEAKMIEFTRWMEEDLCFLVPGVILANRYLAPNANRNGLFKQLRSADRNKALQGVRNQAWDLTLIYAWMDDIRNIDATGRIDSAKVNSGPLSIRRWVGAGYCPRRSSRAAITSTALHLLATRMARQKRLYSSRIFRNFSLRPSID
;
A
#
# COMPACT_ATOMS: atom_id res chain seq x y z
N MET A 1 -17.71 17.85 -6.23
CA MET A 1 -17.06 17.53 -4.94
C MET A 1 -15.57 17.22 -5.09
N ALA A 2 -15.17 16.31 -6.00
CA ALA A 2 -13.75 15.94 -6.19
C ALA A 2 -12.82 17.13 -6.52
N CYS A 3 -13.23 18.05 -7.41
CA CYS A 3 -12.41 19.22 -7.78
C CYS A 3 -12.12 20.14 -6.59
N GLY A 4 -13.07 20.32 -5.67
CA GLY A 4 -12.85 21.13 -4.46
C GLY A 4 -11.83 20.49 -3.51
N ILE A 5 -11.84 19.15 -3.40
CA ILE A 5 -10.84 18.40 -2.62
C ILE A 5 -9.46 18.53 -3.26
N GLN A 6 -9.36 18.47 -4.59
CA GLN A 6 -8.08 18.67 -5.29
C GLN A 6 -7.53 20.09 -5.07
N ALA A 7 -8.37 21.12 -5.20
CA ALA A 7 -7.96 22.50 -4.92
C ALA A 7 -7.42 22.63 -3.48
N LEU A 8 -8.14 22.06 -2.51
CA LEU A 8 -7.73 22.05 -1.11
C LEU A 8 -6.40 21.30 -0.90
N ALA A 9 -6.25 20.13 -1.52
CA ALA A 9 -5.04 19.32 -1.41
C ALA A 9 -3.81 20.08 -1.92
N GLN A 10 -3.94 20.78 -3.05
CA GLN A 10 -2.83 21.59 -3.59
C GLN A 10 -2.50 22.80 -2.71
N ILE A 11 -3.53 23.52 -2.21
CA ILE A 11 -3.32 24.68 -1.32
C ILE A 11 -2.66 24.25 -0.01
N THR A 12 -3.01 23.07 0.50
CA THR A 12 -2.44 22.52 1.73
C THR A 12 -1.13 21.76 1.52
N GLU A 13 -0.62 21.71 0.28
CA GLU A 13 0.53 20.89 -0.13
C GLU A 13 0.41 19.42 0.32
N ALA A 14 -0.82 18.90 0.39
CA ALA A 14 -1.08 17.52 0.71
C ALA A 14 -0.58 16.64 -0.44
N VAL A 15 0.45 15.84 -0.15
CA VAL A 15 1.01 14.91 -1.13
C VAL A 15 0.16 13.64 -1.17
N VAL A 16 -0.46 13.36 -2.31
CA VAL A 16 -1.13 12.09 -2.57
C VAL A 16 -0.14 11.18 -3.30
N GLU A 17 0.25 10.06 -2.69
CA GLU A 17 1.14 9.09 -3.33
C GLU A 17 0.34 8.06 -4.14
N PRO A 18 0.41 8.06 -5.50
CA PRO A 18 -0.38 7.14 -6.31
C PRO A 18 0.27 5.75 -6.47
N ASN A 19 1.49 5.55 -5.96
CA ASN A 19 2.34 4.41 -6.36
C ASN A 19 1.65 3.05 -6.19
N ILE A 20 1.04 2.75 -5.05
CA ILE A 20 0.39 1.45 -4.83
C ILE A 20 -0.83 1.27 -5.73
N ALA A 21 -1.61 2.32 -5.95
CA ALA A 21 -2.73 2.31 -6.89
C ALA A 21 -2.27 2.05 -8.33
N LEU A 22 -1.08 2.53 -8.72
CA LEU A 22 -0.48 2.26 -10.02
C LEU A 22 0.01 0.82 -10.17
N TYR A 23 0.54 0.20 -9.09
CA TYR A 23 0.85 -1.23 -9.10
C TYR A 23 -0.42 -2.10 -9.13
N GLU A 24 -1.48 -1.67 -8.46
CA GLU A 24 -2.79 -2.33 -8.55
C GLU A 24 -3.33 -2.27 -9.98
N LEU A 25 -3.36 -1.08 -10.57
CA LEU A 25 -3.77 -0.88 -11.95
C LEU A 25 -2.91 -1.69 -12.92
N GLY A 26 -1.58 -1.62 -12.80
CA GLY A 26 -0.65 -2.38 -13.64
C GLY A 26 -0.72 -3.90 -13.43
N SER A 27 -1.34 -4.38 -12.35
CA SER A 27 -1.61 -5.81 -12.15
C SER A 27 -2.87 -6.30 -12.88
N GLY A 28 -3.80 -5.40 -13.20
CA GLY A 28 -5.04 -5.69 -13.93
C GLY A 28 -5.01 -5.24 -15.41
N CYS A 29 -4.18 -4.26 -15.74
CA CYS A 29 -4.06 -3.61 -17.04
C CYS A 29 -2.60 -3.64 -17.54
N SER A 30 -2.31 -2.92 -18.63
CA SER A 30 -0.96 -2.84 -19.16
C SER A 30 -0.08 -1.82 -18.41
N HIS A 31 1.24 -1.93 -18.57
CA HIS A 31 2.17 -0.94 -18.05
C HIS A 31 1.91 0.47 -18.62
N ALA A 32 1.54 0.54 -19.90
CA ALA A 32 1.26 1.80 -20.58
C ALA A 32 0.07 2.52 -19.94
N ASP A 33 -0.99 1.79 -19.58
CA ASP A 33 -2.17 2.36 -18.90
C ASP A 33 -1.78 2.98 -17.55
N ALA A 34 -0.93 2.30 -16.77
CA ALA A 34 -0.45 2.83 -15.50
C ALA A 34 0.43 4.09 -15.69
N GLN A 35 1.26 4.13 -16.73
CA GLN A 35 2.05 5.33 -17.05
C GLN A 35 1.16 6.51 -17.47
N GLU A 36 0.13 6.26 -18.27
CA GLU A 36 -0.83 7.29 -18.67
C GLU A 36 -1.56 7.88 -17.46
N GLN A 37 -2.03 7.02 -16.55
CA GLN A 37 -2.68 7.48 -15.32
C GLN A 37 -1.72 8.28 -14.44
N LEU A 38 -0.47 7.86 -14.29
CA LEU A 38 0.53 8.64 -13.55
C LEU A 38 0.80 10.00 -14.21
N ALA A 39 0.89 10.05 -15.55
CA ALA A 39 1.02 11.30 -16.28
C ALA A 39 -0.19 12.22 -16.05
N LEU A 40 -1.40 11.65 -15.96
CA LEU A 40 -2.61 12.40 -15.60
C LEU A 40 -2.53 12.95 -14.17
N PHE A 41 -2.17 12.14 -13.17
CA PHE A 41 -1.98 12.61 -11.79
C PHE A 41 -0.99 13.76 -11.70
N ARG A 42 0.15 13.66 -12.39
CA ARG A 42 1.16 14.73 -12.40
C ARG A 42 0.64 16.01 -13.05
N ARG A 43 -0.07 15.92 -14.19
CA ARG A 43 -0.70 17.08 -14.82
C ARG A 43 -1.70 17.75 -13.87
N ILE A 44 -2.49 16.94 -13.17
CA ILE A 44 -3.45 17.41 -12.18
C ILE A 44 -2.74 18.15 -11.04
N ASP A 45 -1.66 17.59 -10.50
CA ASP A 45 -0.87 18.20 -9.41
C ASP A 45 -0.24 19.53 -9.81
N HIS A 46 0.16 19.69 -11.08
CA HIS A 46 0.76 20.92 -11.61
C HIS A 46 -0.26 21.96 -12.10
N THR A 47 -1.55 21.64 -12.10
CA THR A 47 -2.60 22.60 -12.47
C THR A 47 -2.82 23.61 -11.33
N HIS A 48 -2.93 24.90 -11.65
CA HIS A 48 -3.12 25.93 -10.62
C HIS A 48 -4.44 25.72 -9.84
N PRO A 49 -4.44 25.78 -8.48
CA PRO A 49 -5.58 25.40 -7.64
C PRO A 49 -6.89 26.13 -7.93
N GLN A 50 -6.79 27.39 -8.37
CA GLN A 50 -7.93 28.21 -8.77
C GLN A 50 -8.80 27.53 -9.84
N HIS A 51 -8.21 26.80 -10.80
CA HIS A 51 -8.97 26.11 -11.83
C HIS A 51 -9.88 25.03 -11.25
N TRP A 52 -9.37 24.27 -10.28
CA TRP A 52 -10.14 23.24 -9.59
C TRP A 52 -11.23 23.85 -8.70
N ALA A 53 -10.95 25.01 -8.09
CA ALA A 53 -11.93 25.76 -7.31
C ALA A 53 -13.06 26.31 -8.20
N ASP A 54 -12.73 26.90 -9.34
CA ASP A 54 -13.72 27.45 -10.28
C ASP A 54 -14.58 26.35 -10.91
N LEU A 55 -14.00 25.19 -11.22
CA LEU A 55 -14.74 24.00 -11.66
C LEU A 55 -15.65 23.47 -10.55
N ALA A 56 -15.19 23.45 -9.30
CA ALA A 56 -16.00 23.02 -8.15
C ALA A 56 -17.19 23.96 -7.87
N MET A 57 -17.02 25.25 -8.16
CA MET A 57 -18.07 26.28 -8.02
C MET A 57 -18.95 26.41 -9.26
N GLY A 58 -18.73 25.62 -10.31
CA GLY A 58 -19.50 25.67 -11.55
C GLY A 58 -19.27 26.94 -12.38
N ARG A 59 -18.17 27.67 -12.14
CA ARG A 59 -17.80 28.88 -12.89
C ARG A 59 -17.19 28.54 -14.25
N THR A 60 -16.60 27.36 -14.36
CA THR A 60 -16.08 26.79 -15.61
C THR A 60 -16.71 25.43 -15.85
N ALA A 61 -16.97 25.09 -17.11
CA ALA A 61 -17.61 23.83 -17.51
C ALA A 61 -16.63 22.67 -17.72
N GLY A 62 -15.32 22.94 -17.65
CA GLY A 62 -14.27 21.93 -17.81
C GLY A 62 -12.88 22.53 -17.64
N CYS A 63 -11.88 21.66 -17.51
CA CYS A 63 -10.48 22.04 -17.64
C CYS A 63 -10.17 22.21 -19.13
N ALA A 64 -9.67 23.36 -19.56
CA ALA A 64 -9.17 23.50 -20.92
C ALA A 64 -7.97 22.56 -21.09
N ASN A 65 -8.03 21.62 -22.05
CA ASN A 65 -6.96 20.66 -22.34
C ASN A 65 -5.61 21.37 -22.61
N GLU A 66 -5.64 22.61 -23.09
CA GLU A 66 -4.47 23.45 -23.35
C GLU A 66 -3.73 23.88 -22.07
N GLN A 67 -4.40 23.90 -20.91
CA GLN A 67 -3.78 24.25 -19.62
C GLN A 67 -3.18 23.04 -18.90
N LEU A 68 -3.46 21.83 -19.36
CA LEU A 68 -2.84 20.58 -18.91
C LEU A 68 -1.55 20.26 -19.72
N ALA A 69 -1.03 21.23 -20.48
CA ALA A 69 0.09 21.05 -21.39
C ALA A 69 1.37 20.60 -20.66
N GLU A 70 1.97 19.56 -21.26
CA GLU A 70 3.27 18.91 -21.03
C GLU A 70 4.05 19.35 -19.78
N SER A 71 3.62 18.84 -18.62
CA SER A 71 4.57 18.59 -17.54
C SER A 71 5.58 17.57 -18.05
N GLN A 72 6.83 18.00 -18.20
CA GLN A 72 7.97 17.24 -18.72
C GLN A 72 7.82 15.74 -18.47
N SER A 73 7.78 14.97 -19.56
CA SER A 73 7.99 13.52 -19.54
C SER A 73 9.38 13.25 -18.98
N GLN A 74 9.52 13.27 -17.65
CA GLN A 74 10.64 12.63 -17.00
C GLN A 74 10.47 11.15 -17.31
N SER A 75 11.36 10.61 -18.15
CA SER A 75 11.36 9.20 -18.51
C SER A 75 11.38 8.38 -17.22
N ILE A 76 10.21 7.91 -16.83
CA ILE A 76 10.07 6.97 -15.74
C ILE A 76 10.72 5.70 -16.28
N LYS A 77 11.77 5.21 -15.63
CA LYS A 77 12.45 3.98 -16.03
C LYS A 77 11.39 2.91 -16.31
N GLU A 78 11.43 2.40 -17.53
CA GLU A 78 10.42 1.67 -18.30
C GLU A 78 10.00 0.29 -17.71
N SER A 79 10.27 0.01 -16.44
CA SER A 79 10.38 -1.38 -15.96
C SER A 79 9.88 -1.66 -14.54
N THR A 80 8.75 -1.10 -14.08
CA THR A 80 8.41 -1.28 -12.64
C THR A 80 6.99 -1.73 -12.30
N TYR A 81 5.92 -1.24 -12.94
CA TYR A 81 4.55 -1.52 -12.46
C TYR A 81 4.01 -2.93 -12.74
N ALA A 82 4.62 -3.69 -13.66
CA ALA A 82 4.29 -5.10 -13.88
C ALA A 82 4.87 -6.02 -12.78
N LYS A 83 5.79 -5.52 -11.95
CA LYS A 83 6.42 -6.31 -10.90
C LYS A 83 5.48 -6.47 -9.72
N THR A 84 5.17 -7.72 -9.38
CA THR A 84 4.44 -8.02 -8.14
C THR A 84 5.30 -7.67 -6.92
N LEU A 85 4.80 -6.80 -6.06
CA LEU A 85 5.48 -6.40 -4.83
C LEU A 85 5.59 -7.59 -3.86
N ASN A 86 6.76 -7.81 -3.25
CA ASN A 86 6.94 -8.90 -2.28
C ASN A 86 5.95 -8.80 -1.12
N ARG A 87 5.65 -7.58 -0.65
CA ARG A 87 4.65 -7.32 0.39
C ARG A 87 3.24 -7.64 -0.06
N TRP A 88 2.92 -7.41 -1.33
CA TRP A 88 1.65 -7.81 -1.90
C TRP A 88 1.48 -9.33 -1.91
N ARG A 89 2.51 -10.08 -2.28
CA ARG A 89 2.47 -11.56 -2.26
C ARG A 89 2.20 -12.09 -0.86
N ALA A 90 2.85 -11.52 0.16
CA ALA A 90 2.64 -11.89 1.55
C ALA A 90 1.22 -11.53 2.04
N SER A 91 0.75 -10.32 1.69
CA SER A 91 -0.62 -9.86 2.01
C SER A 91 -1.68 -10.73 1.33
N TYR A 92 -1.46 -11.11 0.07
CA TYR A 92 -2.34 -11.98 -0.69
C TYR A 92 -2.37 -13.40 -0.13
N ALA A 93 -1.23 -13.96 0.26
CA ALA A 93 -1.18 -15.25 0.94
C ALA A 93 -1.96 -15.24 2.26
N ALA A 94 -1.79 -14.20 3.08
CA ALA A 94 -2.56 -14.04 4.31
C ALA A 94 -4.07 -13.91 4.04
N CYS A 95 -4.45 -13.09 3.06
CA CYS A 95 -5.85 -12.94 2.64
C CYS A 95 -6.45 -14.28 2.16
N LEU A 96 -5.69 -15.08 1.39
CA LEU A 96 -6.10 -16.41 0.94
C LEU A 96 -6.30 -17.37 2.11
N LYS A 97 -5.39 -17.39 3.10
CA LYS A 97 -5.54 -18.25 4.28
C LYS A 97 -6.75 -17.82 5.11
N ILE A 98 -6.97 -16.52 5.32
CA ILE A 98 -8.17 -16.00 6.01
C ILE A 98 -9.44 -16.44 5.28
N ALA A 99 -9.47 -16.28 3.96
CA ALA A 99 -10.59 -16.71 3.12
C ALA A 99 -10.85 -18.23 3.22
N ALA A 100 -9.80 -19.04 3.16
CA ALA A 100 -9.91 -20.49 3.31
C ALA A 100 -10.42 -20.90 4.68
N LEU A 101 -9.94 -20.25 5.75
CA LEU A 101 -10.41 -20.49 7.11
C LEU A 101 -11.86 -20.03 7.28
N GLU A 102 -12.27 -18.94 6.65
CA GLU A 102 -13.66 -18.52 6.70
C GLU A 102 -14.61 -19.56 6.08
N LEU A 103 -14.21 -20.14 4.96
CA LEU A 103 -14.97 -21.19 4.28
C LEU A 103 -14.94 -22.55 4.99
N SER A 104 -14.09 -22.74 6.00
CA SER A 104 -14.03 -23.98 6.77
C SER A 104 -15.16 -24.06 7.81
N ALA A 105 -15.46 -25.28 8.26
CA ALA A 105 -16.45 -25.55 9.30
C ALA A 105 -15.93 -25.27 10.73
N MET A 106 -14.73 -24.67 10.89
CA MET A 106 -14.12 -24.44 12.20
C MET A 106 -14.85 -23.36 13.00
N GLY A 107 -14.76 -23.42 14.33
CA GLY A 107 -15.19 -22.30 15.19
C GLY A 107 -14.27 -21.09 15.04
N ALA A 108 -14.78 -19.88 15.32
CA ALA A 108 -14.05 -18.61 15.16
C ALA A 108 -12.69 -18.59 15.90
N GLU A 109 -12.65 -19.08 17.13
CA GLU A 109 -11.43 -19.19 17.92
C GLU A 109 -10.41 -20.14 17.26
N ALA A 110 -10.88 -21.33 16.86
CA ALA A 110 -10.04 -22.31 16.17
C ALA A 110 -9.48 -21.76 14.85
N LYS A 111 -10.28 -20.99 14.09
CA LYS A 111 -9.82 -20.31 12.87
C LYS A 111 -8.68 -19.33 13.18
N MET A 112 -8.79 -18.55 14.26
CA MET A 112 -7.74 -17.59 14.64
C MET A 112 -6.46 -18.27 15.11
N ILE A 113 -6.56 -19.32 15.94
CA ILE A 113 -5.41 -20.12 16.38
C ILE A 113 -4.69 -20.70 15.15
N GLU A 114 -5.44 -21.32 14.25
CA GLU A 114 -4.91 -21.90 13.02
C GLU A 114 -4.25 -20.85 12.11
N PHE A 115 -4.84 -19.66 11.99
CA PHE A 115 -4.24 -18.57 11.23
C PHE A 115 -2.89 -18.13 11.82
N THR A 116 -2.82 -17.96 13.15
CA THR A 116 -1.58 -17.56 13.82
C THR A 116 -0.49 -18.62 13.75
N ARG A 117 -0.85 -19.90 13.93
CA ARG A 117 0.09 -21.03 13.79
C ARG A 117 0.65 -21.08 12.37
N TRP A 118 -0.21 -21.02 11.36
CA TRP A 118 0.22 -21.00 9.96
C TRP A 118 1.14 -19.82 9.63
N MET A 119 0.89 -18.63 10.17
CA MET A 119 1.78 -17.48 9.96
C MET A 119 3.16 -17.68 10.58
N GLU A 120 3.24 -18.34 11.74
CA GLU A 120 4.51 -18.66 12.40
C GLU A 120 5.32 -19.69 11.60
N GLU A 121 4.66 -20.74 11.12
CA GLU A 121 5.29 -21.88 10.45
C GLU A 121 5.68 -21.55 8.99
N ASP A 122 4.75 -20.97 8.21
CA ASP A 122 4.84 -20.97 6.74
C ASP A 122 5.07 -19.60 6.09
N LEU A 123 4.81 -18.49 6.81
CA LEU A 123 4.88 -17.14 6.22
C LEU A 123 5.82 -16.23 7.02
N CYS A 124 5.24 -15.38 7.86
CA CYS A 124 5.84 -14.51 8.85
C CYS A 124 4.70 -13.79 9.57
N PHE A 125 4.97 -13.26 10.77
CA PHE A 125 3.94 -12.55 11.51
C PHE A 125 3.61 -11.21 10.86
N LEU A 126 2.42 -11.16 10.26
CA LEU A 126 1.92 -10.01 9.52
C LEU A 126 0.90 -9.23 10.36
N VAL A 127 1.34 -8.15 11.04
CA VAL A 127 0.48 -7.37 11.96
C VAL A 127 -0.86 -6.91 11.33
N PRO A 128 -0.89 -6.16 10.21
CA PRO A 128 -2.13 -5.90 9.47
C PRO A 128 -2.95 -7.14 9.11
N GLY A 129 -2.31 -8.24 8.74
CA GLY A 129 -2.99 -9.51 8.46
C GLY A 129 -3.68 -10.09 9.69
N VAL A 130 -3.03 -10.03 10.85
CA VAL A 130 -3.58 -10.46 12.15
C VAL A 130 -4.78 -9.60 12.54
N ILE A 131 -4.68 -8.28 12.37
CA ILE A 131 -5.77 -7.35 12.67
C ILE A 131 -6.97 -7.63 11.76
N LEU A 132 -6.73 -7.82 10.45
CA LEU A 132 -7.78 -8.20 9.50
C LEU A 132 -8.42 -9.52 9.90
N ALA A 133 -7.62 -10.56 10.17
CA ALA A 133 -8.12 -11.87 10.55
C ALA A 133 -8.97 -11.81 11.82
N ASN A 134 -8.48 -11.12 12.85
CA ASN A 134 -9.21 -10.94 14.10
C ASN A 134 -10.57 -10.27 13.86
N ARG A 135 -10.59 -9.18 13.07
CA ARG A 135 -11.84 -8.51 12.71
C ARG A 135 -12.76 -9.40 11.87
N TYR A 136 -12.24 -10.13 10.89
CA TYR A 136 -13.06 -10.84 9.90
C TYR A 136 -13.59 -12.19 10.41
N LEU A 137 -12.76 -12.93 11.16
CA LEU A 137 -13.06 -14.25 11.69
C LEU A 137 -13.79 -14.21 13.03
N ALA A 138 -13.91 -13.04 13.68
CA ALA A 138 -14.69 -12.89 14.89
C ALA A 138 -16.17 -13.32 14.67
N PRO A 139 -16.82 -13.94 15.67
CA PRO A 139 -18.17 -14.49 15.53
C PRO A 139 -19.20 -13.44 15.11
N ASN A 140 -19.14 -12.24 15.69
CA ASN A 140 -20.07 -11.12 15.44
C ASN A 140 -19.48 -10.02 14.55
N ALA A 141 -18.53 -10.36 13.69
CA ALA A 141 -17.89 -9.41 12.81
C ALA A 141 -18.87 -8.77 11.81
N ASN A 142 -18.85 -7.45 11.68
CA ASN A 142 -19.39 -6.82 10.48
C ASN A 142 -18.41 -7.05 9.32
N ARG A 143 -18.77 -7.99 8.44
CA ARG A 143 -17.97 -8.44 7.29
C ARG A 143 -18.25 -7.64 6.02
N ASN A 144 -19.13 -6.64 6.08
CA ASN A 144 -19.53 -5.89 4.89
C ASN A 144 -18.32 -5.20 4.24
N GLY A 145 -18.19 -5.41 2.93
CA GLY A 145 -17.12 -4.82 2.12
C GLY A 145 -15.80 -5.62 2.10
N LEU A 146 -15.57 -6.54 3.04
CA LEU A 146 -14.36 -7.37 3.10
C LEU A 146 -14.58 -8.68 2.32
N PHE A 147 -13.57 -9.12 1.56
CA PHE A 147 -13.61 -10.36 0.75
C PHE A 147 -14.90 -10.49 -0.07
N LYS A 148 -15.18 -9.47 -0.90
CA LYS A 148 -16.39 -9.43 -1.73
C LYS A 148 -16.54 -10.71 -2.54
N GLN A 149 -17.75 -11.27 -2.54
CA GLN A 149 -18.10 -12.46 -3.33
C GLN A 149 -17.29 -13.72 -2.98
N LEU A 150 -16.75 -13.83 -1.76
CA LEU A 150 -15.98 -15.00 -1.33
C LEU A 150 -16.73 -16.33 -1.48
N ARG A 151 -18.05 -16.34 -1.26
CA ARG A 151 -18.92 -17.52 -1.41
C ARG A 151 -19.56 -17.65 -2.81
N SER A 152 -19.10 -16.87 -3.79
CA SER A 152 -19.55 -16.98 -5.18
C SER A 152 -19.18 -18.34 -5.76
N ALA A 153 -20.09 -18.92 -6.55
CA ALA A 153 -19.80 -20.14 -7.32
C ALA A 153 -18.72 -19.90 -8.39
N ASP A 154 -18.62 -18.67 -8.89
CA ASP A 154 -17.52 -18.25 -9.76
C ASP A 154 -16.27 -17.98 -8.91
N ARG A 155 -15.29 -18.88 -9.04
CA ARG A 155 -13.99 -18.82 -8.35
C ARG A 155 -13.21 -17.56 -8.69
N ASN A 156 -13.32 -17.03 -9.91
CA ASN A 156 -12.58 -15.83 -10.29
C ASN A 156 -13.07 -14.60 -9.54
N LYS A 157 -14.39 -14.48 -9.34
CA LYS A 157 -15.00 -13.44 -8.53
C LYS A 157 -14.54 -13.50 -7.07
N ALA A 158 -14.51 -14.69 -6.48
CA ALA A 158 -13.99 -14.89 -5.12
C ALA A 158 -12.52 -14.47 -5.00
N LEU A 159 -11.67 -14.90 -5.95
CA LEU A 159 -10.25 -14.54 -5.97
C LEU A 159 -10.04 -13.03 -6.19
N GLN A 160 -10.87 -12.37 -6.99
CA GLN A 160 -10.81 -10.92 -7.18
C GLN A 160 -11.10 -10.17 -5.88
N GLY A 161 -12.10 -10.59 -5.11
CA GLY A 161 -12.36 -10.05 -3.77
C GLY A 161 -11.17 -10.18 -2.82
N VAL A 162 -10.47 -11.33 -2.86
CA VAL A 162 -9.25 -11.56 -2.07
C VAL A 162 -8.09 -10.67 -2.54
N ARG A 163 -7.92 -10.47 -3.86
CA ARG A 163 -6.87 -9.61 -4.42
C ARG A 163 -7.05 -8.14 -4.03
N ASN A 164 -8.28 -7.63 -4.10
CA ASN A 164 -8.58 -6.26 -3.67
C ASN A 164 -8.22 -6.07 -2.19
N GLN A 165 -8.60 -7.03 -1.34
CA GLN A 165 -8.25 -6.96 0.08
C GLN A 165 -6.73 -7.00 0.32
N ALA A 166 -5.98 -7.71 -0.50
CA ALA A 166 -4.53 -7.77 -0.43
C ALA A 166 -3.87 -6.44 -0.81
N TRP A 167 -4.44 -5.67 -1.74
CA TRP A 167 -3.99 -4.32 -2.06
C TRP A 167 -4.19 -3.37 -0.87
N ASP A 168 -5.37 -3.40 -0.23
CA ASP A 168 -5.62 -2.62 0.99
C ASP A 168 -4.58 -2.93 2.09
N LEU A 169 -4.29 -4.22 2.32
CA LEU A 169 -3.27 -4.61 3.31
C LEU A 169 -1.88 -4.13 2.92
N THR A 170 -1.54 -4.19 1.64
CA THR A 170 -0.25 -3.72 1.12
C THR A 170 -0.09 -2.22 1.34
N LEU A 171 -1.16 -1.45 1.15
CA LEU A 171 -1.19 -0.02 1.43
C LEU A 171 -0.97 0.28 2.92
N ILE A 172 -1.69 -0.40 3.81
CA ILE A 172 -1.50 -0.27 5.26
C ILE A 172 -0.05 -0.58 5.65
N TYR A 173 0.55 -1.62 5.04
CA TYR A 173 1.94 -1.97 5.29
C TYR A 173 2.94 -0.90 4.85
N ALA A 174 2.72 -0.27 3.71
CA ALA A 174 3.57 0.81 3.24
C ALA A 174 3.47 2.00 4.19
N TRP A 175 2.25 2.38 4.56
CA TRP A 175 2.02 3.49 5.47
C TRP A 175 2.65 3.26 6.86
N MET A 176 2.57 2.04 7.40
CA MET A 176 3.23 1.69 8.65
C MET A 176 4.76 1.77 8.57
N ASP A 177 5.35 1.42 7.43
CA ASP A 177 6.78 1.56 7.21
C ASP A 177 7.18 3.04 7.20
N ASP A 178 6.40 3.89 6.56
CA ASP A 178 6.65 5.32 6.49
C ASP A 178 6.60 5.95 7.88
N ILE A 179 5.57 5.66 8.67
CA ILE A 179 5.46 6.15 10.06
C ILE A 179 6.68 5.73 10.89
N ARG A 180 7.08 4.45 10.83
CA ARG A 180 8.25 3.96 11.57
C ARG A 180 9.55 4.65 11.17
N ASN A 181 9.68 5.00 9.90
CA ASN A 181 10.86 5.70 9.40
C ASN A 181 10.91 7.16 9.87
N ILE A 182 9.75 7.79 10.08
CA ILE A 182 9.63 9.15 10.67
C ILE A 182 10.08 9.14 12.14
N ASP A 183 9.61 8.16 12.92
CA ASP A 183 9.90 8.06 14.36
C ASP A 183 11.38 7.75 14.65
N ALA A 184 12.03 6.95 13.80
CA ALA A 184 13.44 6.57 13.98
C ALA A 184 14.44 7.68 13.66
N THR A 185 14.01 8.75 12.97
CA THR A 185 14.90 9.83 12.51
C THR A 185 14.51 11.21 13.05
N GLY A 186 13.37 11.34 13.77
CA GLY A 186 12.87 12.61 14.30
C GLY A 186 12.59 13.67 13.22
N ARG A 187 12.60 13.25 11.95
CA ARG A 187 12.40 14.03 10.73
C ARG A 187 11.74 13.09 9.73
N ILE A 188 10.86 13.62 8.88
CA ILE A 188 10.47 12.88 7.68
C ILE A 188 11.72 12.83 6.79
N ASP A 189 12.47 11.73 6.85
CA ASP A 189 13.69 11.53 6.07
C ASP A 189 13.30 11.20 4.62
N SER A 190 12.82 12.23 3.91
CA SER A 190 12.44 12.21 2.50
C SER A 190 13.58 11.74 1.56
N ALA A 191 14.80 11.61 2.07
CA ALA A 191 15.94 11.02 1.37
C ALA A 191 15.94 9.47 1.35
N LYS A 192 15.29 8.78 2.30
CA LYS A 192 15.15 7.30 2.28
C LYS A 192 13.91 6.80 1.55
N VAL A 193 12.94 7.69 1.31
CA VAL A 193 11.95 7.54 0.24
C VAL A 193 12.63 7.51 -1.13
N ASN A 194 13.94 7.81 -1.27
CA ASN A 194 14.62 7.93 -2.56
C ASN A 194 15.56 6.76 -2.95
N SER A 195 15.63 5.66 -2.19
CA SER A 195 16.54 4.53 -2.53
C SER A 195 15.87 3.14 -2.66
N GLY A 196 14.55 3.05 -2.49
CA GLY A 196 13.76 1.89 -2.91
C GLY A 196 13.27 2.03 -4.37
N PRO A 197 12.73 0.97 -4.98
CA PRO A 197 12.03 1.07 -6.28
C PRO A 197 10.78 1.96 -6.23
N LEU A 198 10.45 2.48 -5.05
CA LEU A 198 9.57 3.61 -4.80
C LEU A 198 10.49 4.79 -4.51
N SER A 199 10.80 5.63 -5.51
CA SER A 199 11.46 6.91 -5.28
C SER A 199 10.70 8.06 -5.93
N ILE A 200 10.35 9.05 -5.10
CA ILE A 200 9.80 10.36 -5.49
C ILE A 200 10.83 11.42 -5.06
N ARG A 201 11.39 12.12 -6.05
CA ARG A 201 12.22 13.31 -5.82
C ARG A 201 11.34 14.45 -5.32
N ARG A 202 11.67 15.05 -4.18
CA ARG A 202 11.11 16.36 -3.78
C ARG A 202 11.98 17.47 -4.37
N TRP A 203 11.40 18.28 -5.24
CA TRP A 203 11.87 19.65 -5.49
C TRP A 203 11.49 20.48 -4.27
N VAL A 204 12.48 20.93 -3.50
CA VAL A 204 12.29 22.00 -2.51
C VAL A 204 12.90 23.25 -3.13
N GLY A 205 12.03 24.18 -3.56
CA GLY A 205 12.44 25.55 -3.83
C GLY A 205 13.07 26.14 -2.58
N ALA A 206 14.24 26.77 -2.74
CA ALA A 206 15.01 27.35 -1.67
C ALA A 206 14.18 28.37 -0.88
N GLY A 207 14.11 28.22 0.44
CA GLY A 207 13.61 29.26 1.32
C GLY A 207 12.94 28.78 2.61
N TYR A 208 13.62 28.00 3.45
CA TYR A 208 13.19 27.92 4.86
C TYR A 208 14.34 27.55 5.82
N CYS A 209 14.57 28.43 6.79
CA CYS A 209 15.61 28.32 7.81
C CYS A 209 15.00 27.71 9.10
N PRO A 210 15.48 26.59 9.65
CA PRO A 210 14.88 26.01 10.86
C PRO A 210 15.56 26.53 12.14
N ARG A 211 14.77 27.13 13.04
CA ARG A 211 15.16 27.36 14.44
C ARG A 211 15.13 26.04 15.23
N ARG A 212 16.18 25.82 16.02
CA ARG A 212 16.36 24.69 16.96
C ARG A 212 15.45 24.80 18.18
N SER A 213 14.95 23.66 18.67
CA SER A 213 14.87 23.42 20.11
C SER A 213 15.08 21.95 20.44
N SER A 214 16.00 21.72 21.37
CA SER A 214 16.49 20.46 21.88
C SER A 214 15.48 19.70 22.72
N ARG A 215 15.49 18.35 22.62
CA ARG A 215 15.71 17.42 23.75
C ARG A 215 15.66 15.96 23.28
N ALA A 216 16.82 15.30 23.32
CA ALA A 216 16.95 13.86 23.58
C ALA A 216 16.73 13.64 25.11
N ALA A 217 16.47 12.48 25.67
CA ALA A 217 16.59 11.08 25.27
C ALA A 217 15.67 10.26 26.21
N ILE A 218 15.37 8.99 25.87
CA ILE A 218 15.35 7.80 26.75
C ILE A 218 14.77 6.61 25.95
N THR A 219 15.35 5.42 26.14
CA THR A 219 15.02 4.08 25.58
C THR A 219 15.81 3.55 24.37
N SER A 220 17.15 3.65 24.40
CA SER A 220 18.04 3.07 23.36
C SER A 220 18.18 1.53 23.40
N THR A 221 17.81 0.84 24.48
CA THR A 221 18.22 -0.58 24.67
C THR A 221 17.16 -1.60 24.20
N ALA A 222 15.87 -1.30 24.36
CA ALA A 222 14.78 -2.17 23.89
C ALA A 222 14.60 -2.14 22.36
N LEU A 223 14.80 -0.96 21.76
CA LEU A 223 14.81 -0.76 20.30
C LEU A 223 15.96 -1.52 19.63
N HIS A 224 17.12 -1.63 20.30
CA HIS A 224 18.24 -2.37 19.73
C HIS A 224 17.95 -3.87 19.68
N LEU A 225 17.35 -4.46 20.73
CA LEU A 225 16.98 -5.88 20.75
C LEU A 225 15.86 -6.24 19.76
N LEU A 226 14.87 -5.36 19.56
CA LEU A 226 13.83 -5.52 18.54
C LEU A 226 14.39 -5.39 17.12
N ALA A 227 15.30 -4.45 16.89
CA ALA A 227 15.95 -4.26 15.58
C ALA A 227 16.82 -5.48 15.19
N THR A 228 17.55 -6.07 16.13
CA THR A 228 18.37 -7.28 15.85
C THR A 228 17.49 -8.50 15.56
N ARG A 229 16.32 -8.61 16.21
CA ARG A 229 15.35 -9.70 15.97
C ARG A 229 14.66 -9.55 14.60
N MET A 230 14.32 -8.31 14.20
CA MET A 230 13.74 -8.02 12.88
C MET A 230 14.77 -8.15 11.73
N ALA A 231 16.04 -7.82 11.96
CA ALA A 231 17.11 -8.02 10.97
C ALA A 231 17.36 -9.51 10.67
N ARG A 232 17.20 -10.39 11.67
CA ARG A 232 17.27 -11.85 11.51
C ARG A 232 16.07 -12.40 10.72
N GLN A 233 14.87 -11.83 10.89
CA GLN A 233 13.68 -12.13 10.08
C GLN A 233 13.83 -11.69 8.62
N LYS A 234 14.44 -10.53 8.33
CA LYS A 234 14.68 -10.06 6.95
C LYS A 234 15.58 -11.01 6.13
N ARG A 235 16.56 -11.69 6.74
CA ARG A 235 17.37 -12.71 6.03
C ARG A 235 16.60 -13.99 5.71
N LEU A 236 15.63 -14.36 6.55
CA LEU A 236 14.74 -15.50 6.32
C LEU A 236 13.64 -15.19 5.28
N TYR A 237 13.24 -13.91 5.18
CA TYR A 237 12.24 -13.41 4.24
C TYR A 237 12.63 -13.62 2.77
N SER A 238 13.92 -13.54 2.43
CA SER A 238 14.38 -13.74 1.04
C SER A 238 14.53 -15.19 0.63
N SER A 239 14.67 -16.13 1.57
CA SER A 239 15.01 -17.54 1.29
C SER A 239 13.81 -18.50 1.38
N ARG A 240 12.80 -18.21 2.21
CA ARG A 240 11.62 -19.09 2.38
C ARG A 240 10.55 -18.91 1.30
N ILE A 241 10.32 -17.69 0.81
CA ILE A 241 9.30 -17.43 -0.24
C ILE A 241 9.62 -18.18 -1.55
N PHE A 242 10.90 -18.49 -1.81
CA PHE A 242 11.32 -19.20 -3.02
C PHE A 242 11.17 -20.73 -2.97
N ARG A 243 10.98 -21.36 -1.80
CA ARG A 243 10.95 -22.84 -1.70
C ARG A 243 9.55 -23.46 -1.61
N ASN A 244 8.54 -22.72 -1.13
CA ASN A 244 7.25 -23.33 -0.79
C ASN A 244 6.11 -23.11 -1.81
N PHE A 245 6.39 -22.47 -2.95
CA PHE A 245 5.40 -22.22 -4.02
C PHE A 245 5.56 -23.15 -5.24
N SER A 246 6.01 -24.39 -5.03
CA SER A 246 5.72 -25.48 -5.98
C SER A 246 4.41 -26.13 -5.56
N LEU A 247 3.34 -25.84 -6.31
CA LEU A 247 2.06 -26.52 -6.18
C LEU A 247 2.30 -28.03 -6.35
N ARG A 248 2.20 -28.80 -5.27
CA ARG A 248 2.05 -30.26 -5.39
C ARG A 248 0.69 -30.50 -6.07
N PRO A 249 0.62 -31.20 -7.21
CA PRO A 249 -0.64 -31.69 -7.71
C PRO A 249 -1.11 -32.78 -6.74
N SER A 250 -2.26 -32.56 -6.09
CA SER A 250 -2.99 -33.64 -5.45
C SER A 250 -3.59 -34.48 -6.57
N ILE A 251 -3.03 -35.68 -6.75
CA ILE A 251 -3.70 -36.80 -7.40
C ILE A 251 -4.83 -37.21 -6.45
N ASP A 252 -6.06 -37.15 -6.96
CA ASP A 252 -7.06 -38.21 -6.94
C ASP A 252 -8.12 -37.89 -8.00
#